data_AF-A0A964H9E7-F1
#
_entry.id   AF-A0A964H9E7-F1
#
_cell.length_a   1.000
_cell.length_b   1.000
_cell.length_c   1.000
_cell.angle_alpha   90.00
_cell.angle_beta   90.00
_cell.angle_gamma   90.00
#
_symmetry.space_group_name_H-M   'P 1'
#
loop_
_entity.id
_entity.type
_entity.pdbx_description
1 polymer ?
#
loop_
_entity_poly.entity_id
_entity_poly.type
_entity_poly.pdbx_seq_one_letter_code
_entity_poly.pdbx_strand_id
1 'polypeptide(L)'
;MRNIRYYSVGGITLEVRSDLPFAARTFVPAIERFRAARPGRDRVRVDLHFSLLDLPAPRSAPVYRKSPWAIYRDRTGWTYVGDADRRTGVPHLVARFSPDHCAGDVYAPPGAARR
;
A
#
# COMPACT_ATOMS: atom_id res chain seq x y z
N MET A 1 -14.63 -9.65 -9.55
CA MET A 1 -14.92 -8.21 -9.70
C MET A 1 -13.77 -7.44 -9.07
N ARG A 2 -13.19 -6.43 -9.74
CA ARG A 2 -12.14 -5.59 -9.14
C ARG A 2 -12.80 -4.38 -8.48
N ASN A 3 -12.62 -4.21 -7.17
CA ASN A 3 -13.10 -3.02 -6.48
C ASN A 3 -12.11 -1.89 -6.74
N ILE A 4 -12.56 -0.77 -7.32
CA ILE A 4 -11.69 0.35 -7.70
C ILE A 4 -12.26 1.67 -7.16
N ARG A 5 -11.39 2.53 -6.60
CA ARG A 5 -11.66 3.93 -6.29
C ARG A 5 -10.52 4.81 -6.81
N TYR A 6 -10.84 6.04 -7.19
CA TYR A 6 -9.87 7.04 -7.63
C TYR A 6 -9.77 8.16 -6.61
N TYR A 7 -8.57 8.65 -6.38
CA TYR A 7 -8.31 9.83 -5.54
C TYR A 7 -7.33 10.76 -6.26
N SER A 8 -7.58 12.06 -6.26
CA SER A 8 -6.73 13.05 -6.91
C SER A 8 -6.15 14.01 -5.89
N VAL A 9 -4.82 14.12 -5.86
CA VAL A 9 -4.09 15.01 -4.97
C VAL A 9 -2.83 15.51 -5.68
N GLY A 10 -2.62 16.83 -5.66
CA GLY A 10 -1.41 17.43 -6.24
C GLY A 10 -1.22 17.19 -7.74
N GLY A 11 -2.30 16.96 -8.50
CA GLY A 11 -2.23 16.67 -9.94
C GLY A 11 -2.00 15.19 -10.29
N ILE A 12 -1.79 14.33 -9.29
CA ILE A 12 -1.61 12.89 -9.45
C ILE A 12 -2.91 12.17 -9.08
N THR A 13 -3.29 11.18 -9.86
CA THR A 13 -4.41 10.30 -9.53
C THR A 13 -3.92 8.97 -8.96
N LEU A 14 -4.36 8.63 -7.76
CA LEU A 14 -4.24 7.30 -7.19
C LEU A 14 -5.41 6.44 -7.68
N GLU A 15 -5.13 5.38 -8.45
CA GLU A 15 -6.09 4.30 -8.67
C GLU A 15 -5.89 3.24 -7.61
N VAL A 16 -6.80 3.21 -6.63
CA VAL A 16 -6.78 2.25 -5.54
C VAL A 16 -7.67 1.08 -5.89
N ARG A 17 -7.07 -0.09 -5.99
CA ARG A 17 -7.73 -1.37 -6.22
C ARG A 17 -7.72 -2.17 -4.94
N SER A 18 -8.74 -2.99 -4.71
CA SER A 18 -8.84 -3.79 -3.49
C SER A 18 -9.44 -5.15 -3.76
N ASP A 19 -8.85 -6.19 -3.17
CA ASP A 19 -9.40 -7.55 -3.17
C ASP A 19 -10.77 -7.60 -2.47
N LEU A 20 -10.97 -6.75 -1.45
CA LEU A 20 -12.22 -6.64 -0.70
C LEU A 20 -13.05 -5.42 -1.16
N PRO A 21 -14.40 -5.49 -1.10
CA PRO A 21 -15.25 -4.34 -1.39
C PRO A 21 -14.96 -3.17 -0.45
N PHE A 22 -15.01 -1.95 -1.00
CA PHE A 22 -14.90 -0.75 -0.19
C PHE A 22 -16.26 -0.40 0.45
N ALA A 23 -16.32 -0.38 1.78
CA ALA A 23 -17.44 0.16 2.53
C ALA A 23 -17.41 1.70 2.55
N ALA A 24 -18.52 2.33 2.96
CA ALA A 24 -18.59 3.79 3.11
C ALA A 24 -17.55 4.36 4.09
N ARG A 25 -17.15 3.55 5.08
CA ARG A 25 -16.19 3.91 6.13
C ARG A 25 -14.77 3.38 5.92
N THR A 26 -14.46 2.75 4.78
CA THR A 26 -13.14 2.15 4.54
C THR A 26 -12.00 3.15 4.61
N PHE A 27 -12.23 4.40 4.22
CA PHE A 27 -11.27 5.48 4.41
C PHE A 27 -11.88 6.56 5.30
N VAL A 28 -11.01 7.22 6.06
CA VAL A 28 -11.41 8.35 6.90
C VAL A 28 -11.93 9.51 6.03
N PRO A 29 -12.85 10.34 6.55
CA PRO A 29 -13.43 11.44 5.78
C PRO A 29 -12.40 12.38 5.15
N ALA A 30 -11.25 12.58 5.79
CA ALA A 30 -10.16 13.42 5.26
C ALA A 30 -9.59 12.89 3.92
N ILE A 31 -9.52 11.57 3.73
CA ILE A 31 -9.08 10.96 2.47
C ILE A 31 -10.20 11.04 1.42
N GLU A 32 -11.45 10.83 1.84
CA GLU A 32 -12.60 10.89 0.93
C GLU A 32 -12.80 12.26 0.28
N ARG A 33 -12.27 13.35 0.87
CA ARG A 33 -12.24 14.69 0.25
C ARG A 33 -11.48 14.73 -1.08
N PHE A 34 -10.56 13.79 -1.32
CA PHE A 34 -9.78 13.69 -2.54
C PHE A 34 -10.41 12.73 -3.57
N ARG A 35 -11.58 12.15 -3.28
CA ARG A 35 -12.19 11.16 -4.17
C ARG A 35 -12.53 11.75 -5.54
N ALA A 36 -12.15 11.04 -6.59
CA ALA A 36 -12.39 11.41 -7.98
C ALA A 36 -13.29 10.38 -8.65
N ALA A 37 -14.08 10.83 -9.63
CA ALA A 37 -14.96 9.94 -10.40
C ALA A 37 -14.18 9.13 -11.45
N ARG A 38 -13.07 9.67 -11.95
CA ARG A 38 -12.28 9.10 -13.06
C ARG A 38 -10.78 9.36 -12.84
N PRO A 39 -9.90 8.54 -13.45
CA PRO A 39 -8.47 8.79 -13.41
C PRO A 39 -8.09 10.03 -14.24
N GLY A 40 -7.12 10.80 -13.74
CA GLY A 40 -6.43 11.83 -14.50
C GLY A 40 -5.30 11.27 -15.38
N ARG A 41 -4.53 12.18 -15.98
CA ARG A 41 -3.42 11.83 -16.89
C ARG A 41 -2.23 11.19 -16.17
N ASP A 42 -1.84 11.76 -15.03
CA ASP A 42 -0.78 11.22 -14.19
C ASP A 42 -1.40 10.28 -13.15
N ARG A 43 -0.85 9.07 -13.05
CA ARG A 43 -1.52 7.96 -12.38
C ARG A 43 -0.55 7.02 -11.69
N VAL A 44 -0.82 6.81 -10.41
CA VAL A 44 -0.19 5.77 -9.59
C VAL A 44 -1.24 4.70 -9.28
N ARG A 45 -0.91 3.44 -9.52
CA ARG A 45 -1.77 2.30 -9.16
C ARG A 45 -1.36 1.74 -7.81
N VAL A 46 -2.33 1.50 -6.94
CA VAL A 46 -2.13 0.84 -5.65
C VAL A 46 -3.12 -0.32 -5.53
N ASP A 47 -2.61 -1.54 -5.48
CA ASP A 47 -3.39 -2.76 -5.26
C ASP A 47 -3.35 -3.13 -3.76
N LEU A 48 -4.51 -3.22 -3.11
CA LEU A 48 -4.65 -3.55 -1.69
C LEU A 48 -4.99 -5.03 -1.52
N HIS A 49 -4.12 -5.72 -0.81
CA HIS A 49 -4.23 -7.13 -0.46
C HIS A 49 -4.39 -7.31 1.04
N PHE A 50 -5.29 -8.20 1.43
CA PHE A 50 -5.60 -8.48 2.85
C PHE A 50 -5.13 -9.88 3.28
N SER A 51 -3.98 -10.29 2.75
CA SER A 51 -3.27 -11.51 3.09
C SER A 51 -1.78 -11.20 3.19
N LEU A 52 -1.25 -11.24 4.41
CA LEU A 52 0.19 -11.06 4.68
C LEU A 52 0.97 -12.39 4.63
N LEU A 53 0.27 -13.53 4.57
CA LEU A 53 0.89 -14.85 4.62
C LEU A 53 1.78 -15.05 3.39
N ASP A 54 3.04 -15.41 3.65
CA ASP A 54 4.05 -15.90 2.69
C ASP A 54 4.73 -14.88 1.76
N LEU A 55 4.76 -13.59 2.11
CA LEU A 55 5.64 -12.66 1.38
C LEU A 55 7.11 -12.97 1.65
N PRO A 56 7.94 -13.19 0.62
CA PRO A 56 9.37 -13.41 0.82
C PRO A 56 10.01 -12.18 1.45
N ALA A 57 10.89 -12.41 2.43
CA ALA A 57 11.67 -11.35 3.03
C ALA A 57 12.57 -10.68 1.98
N PRO A 58 12.83 -9.36 2.11
CA PRO A 58 13.80 -8.67 1.28
C PRO A 58 15.17 -9.36 1.35
N ARG A 59 15.82 -9.54 0.19
CA ARG A 59 17.12 -10.21 0.08
C ARG A 59 18.32 -9.26 0.23
N SER A 60 18.08 -7.95 0.18
CA SER A 60 19.09 -6.91 0.35
C SER A 60 19.10 -6.36 1.78
N ALA A 61 20.21 -5.73 2.16
CA ALA A 61 20.25 -4.91 3.36
C ALA A 61 19.31 -3.69 3.19
N PRO A 62 18.64 -3.22 4.27
CA PRO A 62 17.80 -2.05 4.19
C PRO A 62 18.63 -0.80 3.86
N VAL A 63 18.14 0.01 2.94
CA VAL A 63 18.72 1.34 2.65
C VAL A 63 18.31 2.38 3.70
N TYR A 64 17.26 2.08 4.47
CA TYR A 64 16.84 2.87 5.62
C TYR A 64 16.21 1.98 6.69
N ARG A 65 16.54 2.25 7.96
CA ARG A 65 15.97 1.54 9.10
C ARG A 65 15.79 2.48 10.29
N LYS A 66 14.54 2.81 10.61
CA LYS A 66 14.13 3.49 11.85
C LYS A 66 12.68 3.15 12.12
N SER A 67 12.41 2.62 13.31
CA SER A 67 11.05 2.25 13.73
C SER A 67 10.05 3.39 13.44
N PRO A 68 8.88 3.09 12.85
CA PRO A 68 8.33 1.76 12.56
C PRO A 68 8.72 1.18 11.19
N TRP A 69 9.65 1.80 10.45
CA TRP A 69 9.92 1.48 9.04
C TRP A 69 11.30 0.88 8.79
N ALA A 70 11.31 -0.15 7.95
CA ALA A 70 12.48 -0.57 7.19
C ALA A 70 12.20 -0.46 5.70
N ILE A 71 13.12 0.15 4.95
CA ILE A 71 12.99 0.37 3.51
C ILE A 71 14.13 -0.35 2.81
N TYR A 72 13.77 -1.12 1.80
CA TYR A 72 14.68 -1.91 0.98
C TYR A 72 14.54 -1.47 -0.47
N ARG A 73 15.64 -1.56 -1.21
CA ARG A 73 15.67 -1.27 -2.63
C ARG A 73 16.44 -2.37 -3.34
N ASP A 74 15.95 -2.78 -4.50
CA ASP A 74 16.67 -3.61 -5.45
C ASP A 74 16.31 -3.22 -6.89
N ARG A 75 16.72 -4.04 -7.88
CA ARG A 75 16.45 -3.81 -9.30
C ARG A 75 14.97 -3.88 -9.68
N THR A 76 14.15 -4.54 -8.86
CA THR A 76 12.70 -4.73 -9.08
C THR A 76 11.87 -3.63 -8.43
N GLY A 77 12.46 -2.88 -7.51
CA GLY A 77 11.88 -1.64 -7.00
C GLY A 77 12.13 -1.44 -5.53
N TRP A 78 11.06 -1.09 -4.81
CA TRP A 78 11.11 -0.65 -3.42
C TRP A 78 10.23 -1.54 -2.55
N THR A 79 10.73 -1.94 -1.39
CA THR A 79 9.93 -2.64 -0.38
C THR A 79 9.94 -1.85 0.92
N TYR A 80 8.76 -1.48 1.39
CA TYR A 80 8.51 -0.80 2.65
C TYR A 80 7.90 -1.80 3.61
N VAL A 81 8.56 -2.01 4.74
CA VAL A 81 8.10 -2.93 5.79
C VAL A 81 7.79 -2.09 7.03
N GLY A 82 6.52 -2.12 7.44
CA GLY A 82 6.06 -1.54 8.69
C GLY A 82 6.04 -2.60 9.79
N ASP A 83 6.83 -2.43 10.84
CA ASP A 83 6.83 -3.29 12.02
C ASP A 83 5.73 -2.87 13.00
N ALA A 84 4.86 -3.80 13.43
CA ALA A 84 3.83 -3.50 14.45
C ALA A 84 4.42 -3.49 15.87
N ASP A 85 5.42 -4.34 16.11
CA ASP A 85 6.09 -4.49 17.37
C ASP A 85 7.38 -5.30 17.10
N ARG A 86 8.53 -4.84 17.62
CA ARG A 86 9.81 -5.57 17.48
C ARG A 86 9.77 -6.95 18.15
N ARG A 87 8.77 -7.20 19.02
CA ARG A 87 8.62 -8.45 19.78
C ARG A 87 8.06 -9.62 18.97
N THR A 88 7.20 -9.36 17.97
CA THR A 88 6.55 -10.44 17.20
C THR A 88 7.29 -10.74 15.90
N GLY A 89 8.05 -9.79 15.36
CA GLY A 89 8.75 -9.93 14.07
C GLY A 89 7.83 -10.02 12.85
N VAL A 90 6.51 -9.88 13.04
CA VAL A 90 5.52 -9.92 11.96
C VAL A 90 5.21 -8.48 11.51
N PRO A 91 5.41 -8.14 10.23
CA PRO A 91 5.04 -6.84 9.71
C PRO A 91 3.53 -6.59 9.85
N HIS A 92 3.12 -5.38 10.22
CA HIS A 92 1.71 -4.98 10.12
C HIS A 92 1.34 -4.54 8.70
N LEU A 93 2.33 -4.21 7.88
CA LEU A 93 2.16 -3.73 6.52
C LEU A 93 3.44 -4.04 5.72
N VAL A 94 3.27 -4.53 4.50
CA VAL A 94 4.33 -4.57 3.50
C VAL A 94 3.82 -3.88 2.25
N ALA A 95 4.55 -2.88 1.75
CA ALA A 95 4.26 -2.26 0.47
C ALA A 95 5.42 -2.48 -0.50
N ARG A 96 5.11 -2.94 -1.72
CA ARG A 96 6.09 -3.13 -2.80
C ARG A 96 5.74 -2.17 -3.92
N PHE A 97 6.70 -1.38 -4.38
CA PHE A 97 6.51 -0.43 -5.47
C PHE A 97 7.49 -0.70 -6.61
N SER A 98 7.04 -0.42 -7.83
CA SER A 98 7.89 -0.37 -9.02
C SER A 98 9.04 0.63 -8.83
N PRO A 99 10.13 0.53 -9.61
CA PRO A 99 11.29 1.41 -9.46
C PRO A 99 10.98 2.91 -9.57
N ASP A 100 9.95 3.25 -10.35
CA ASP A 100 9.45 4.60 -10.63
C ASP A 100 8.26 5.02 -9.74
N HIS A 101 7.83 4.16 -8.80
CA HIS A 101 6.69 4.38 -7.89
C HIS A 101 5.32 4.56 -8.57
N CYS A 102 5.17 4.19 -9.85
CA CYS A 102 3.89 4.29 -10.56
C CYS A 102 2.93 3.12 -10.29
N ALA A 103 3.43 2.01 -9.74
CA ALA A 103 2.61 0.87 -9.35
C ALA A 103 3.07 0.30 -8.03
N GLY A 104 2.15 -0.11 -7.16
CA GLY A 104 2.49 -0.83 -5.96
C GLY A 104 1.41 -1.75 -5.43
N ASP A 105 1.85 -2.76 -4.71
CA ASP A 105 1.04 -3.74 -4.00
C ASP A 105 1.23 -3.52 -2.49
N VAL A 106 0.13 -3.37 -1.76
CA VAL A 106 0.12 -3.12 -0.32
C VAL A 106 -0.58 -4.27 0.37
N TYR A 107 0.16 -4.99 1.21
CA TYR A 107 -0.30 -6.16 1.93
C TYR A 107 -0.51 -5.81 3.40
N ALA A 108 -1.72 -6.04 3.87
CA ALA A 108 -2.14 -5.84 5.25
C ALA A 108 -2.76 -7.13 5.80
N PRO A 109 -2.84 -7.30 7.13
CA PRO A 109 -3.47 -8.50 7.70
C PRO A 109 -4.99 -8.47 7.45
N PRO A 110 -5.66 -9.63 7.43
CA PRO A 110 -7.10 -9.72 7.14
C PRO A 110 -8.00 -8.80 7.98
N GLY A 111 -7.61 -8.51 9.23
CA GLY A 111 -8.34 -7.62 10.13
C GLY A 111 -8.21 -6.12 9.85
N ALA A 112 -7.29 -5.71 8.98
CA ALA A 112 -7.02 -4.29 8.71
C ALA A 112 -8.15 -3.58 7.95
N ALA A 113 -8.94 -4.30 7.15
CA ALA A 113 -10.05 -3.73 6.36
C ALA A 113 -11.29 -3.32 7.19
N ARG A 114 -11.35 -3.69 8.48
CA ARG A 114 -12.58 -3.65 9.30
C ARG A 114 -12.75 -2.39 10.18
N ARG A 115 -11.90 -1.38 10.04
CA ARG A 115 -12.00 -0.15 10.85
C ARG A 115 -12.94 0.86 10.20
#